data_AF-A0A4C1XQ70-F1
#
_entry.id   AF-A0A4C1XQ70-F1
#
_cell.length_a   1.000
_cell.length_b   1.000
_cell.length_c   1.000
_cell.angle_alpha   90.00
_cell.angle_beta   90.00
_cell.angle_gamma   90.00
#
_symmetry.space_group_name_H-M   'P 1'
#
loop_
_entity.id
_entity.type
_entity.pdbx_description
1 polymer ?
#
loop_
_entity_poly.entity_id
_entity_poly.type
_entity_poly.pdbx_seq_one_letter_code
_entity_poly.pdbx_strand_id
1 'polypeptide(L)'
;MGLKLKAKGPPRPEIALTQKCRTKTKTFTRAFESKQYIKTPWLCGCEDSNKLFCFPCLVFGASTGAGGGGESIWTDTGVDDLAHLSIKVKKNSQSRFYILWEVQLASIGRHDICKALDSAYRKSVRVQ
;
A
#
# COMPACT_ATOMS: atom_id res chain seq x y z
N MET A 1 4.44 -0.22 15.52
CA MET A 1 4.54 0.72 14.37
C MET A 1 3.31 0.67 13.47
N GLY A 2 2.93 -0.49 12.92
CA GLY A 2 1.79 -0.62 11.99
C GLY A 2 0.43 -0.09 12.49
N LEU A 3 0.11 -0.22 13.78
CA LEU A 3 -1.14 0.31 14.34
C LEU A 3 -1.23 1.85 14.28
N LYS A 4 -0.11 2.55 14.56
CA LYS A 4 -0.04 4.01 14.45
C LYS A 4 -0.14 4.47 13.00
N LEU A 5 0.42 3.70 12.05
CA LEU A 5 0.34 3.99 10.62
C LEU A 5 -1.08 3.79 10.09
N LYS A 6 -1.76 2.71 10.47
CA LYS A 6 -3.16 2.46 10.11
C LYS A 6 -4.08 3.62 10.49
N ALA A 7 -3.90 4.20 11.67
CA ALA A 7 -4.71 5.32 12.14
C ALA A 7 -4.53 6.61 11.30
N LYS A 8 -3.31 6.84 10.78
CA LYS A 8 -3.00 7.98 9.91
C LYS A 8 -3.44 7.77 8.47
N GLY A 9 -3.49 6.52 8.01
CA GLY A 9 -3.80 6.18 6.64
C GLY A 9 -2.68 6.54 5.65
N PRO A 10 -2.94 6.34 4.35
CA PRO A 10 -1.99 6.63 3.28
C PRO A 10 -1.70 8.14 3.16
N PRO A 11 -0.42 8.57 3.09
CA PRO A 11 -0.08 9.93 2.71
C PRO A 11 -0.56 10.25 1.29
N ARG A 12 -1.27 11.36 1.14
CA ARG A 12 -1.83 11.84 -0.14
C ARG A 12 -1.39 13.28 -0.42
N PRO A 13 -0.07 13.51 -0.57
CA PRO A 13 0.43 14.83 -0.93
C PRO A 13 0.06 15.22 -2.35
N GLU A 14 0.15 16.51 -2.63
CA GLU A 14 0.03 17.05 -3.98
C GLU A 14 1.37 16.92 -4.70
N ILE A 15 1.58 15.78 -5.38
CA ILE A 15 2.82 15.51 -6.09
C ILE A 15 2.82 16.13 -7.49
N ALA A 16 3.93 16.78 -7.85
CA ALA A 16 4.15 17.34 -9.19
C ALA A 16 4.72 16.29 -10.16
N LEU A 17 4.18 15.07 -10.14
CA LEU A 17 4.64 13.97 -11.00
C LEU A 17 4.15 14.21 -12.43
N THR A 18 5.08 14.33 -13.37
CA THR A 18 4.78 14.50 -14.80
C THR A 18 5.60 13.52 -15.64
N GLN A 19 5.04 13.12 -16.79
CA GLN A 19 5.69 12.21 -17.73
C GLN A 19 5.52 12.74 -19.15
N LYS A 20 6.63 12.92 -19.86
CA LYS A 20 6.62 13.21 -21.29
C LYS A 20 6.27 11.93 -22.05
N CYS A 21 5.23 11.99 -22.88
CA CYS A 21 4.79 10.90 -23.73
C CYS A 21 4.97 11.29 -25.19
N ARG A 22 5.35 10.31 -26.02
CA ARG A 22 5.49 10.48 -27.46
C ARG A 22 4.68 9.42 -28.19
N THR A 23 3.88 9.86 -29.16
CA THR A 23 3.29 8.98 -30.18
C THR A 23 4.02 9.19 -31.50
N LYS A 24 3.64 8.44 -32.54
CA LYS A 24 4.19 8.63 -33.89
C LYS A 24 4.01 10.07 -34.41
N THR A 25 2.99 10.79 -33.94
CA THR A 25 2.55 12.08 -34.50
C THR A 25 2.65 13.26 -33.54
N LYS A 26 2.74 13.04 -32.23
CA LYS A 26 2.77 14.14 -31.24
C LYS A 26 3.53 13.79 -29.98
N THR A 27 4.08 14.82 -29.35
CA THR A 27 4.60 14.76 -27.98
C THR A 27 3.64 15.52 -27.08
N PHE A 28 3.34 14.97 -25.90
CA PHE A 28 2.49 15.60 -24.90
C PHE A 28 2.95 15.21 -23.50
N THR A 29 2.54 15.97 -22.49
CA THR A 29 2.88 15.69 -21.08
C THR A 29 1.65 15.18 -20.36
N ARG A 30 1.80 14.08 -19.61
CA ARG A 30 0.83 13.63 -18.61
C ARG A 30 1.25 14.16 -17.25
N ALA A 31 0.27 14.59 -16.45
CA ALA A 31 0.48 14.94 -15.05
C ALA A 31 -0.34 14.00 -14.17
N PHE A 32 0.18 13.72 -12.97
CA PHE A 32 -0.59 13.04 -11.95
C PHE A 32 -1.74 13.96 -11.49
N GLU A 33 -2.90 13.37 -11.27
CA GLU A 33 -4.10 14.07 -10.84
C GLU A 33 -4.51 13.51 -9.47
N SER A 34 -4.62 14.37 -8.46
CA SER A 34 -4.92 13.98 -7.07
C SER A 34 -6.25 13.21 -6.92
N LYS A 35 -7.19 13.37 -7.86
CA LYS A 35 -8.42 12.55 -7.93
C LYS A 35 -8.14 11.05 -8.04
N GLN A 36 -6.94 10.65 -8.47
CA GLN A 36 -6.52 9.25 -8.50
C GLN A 36 -6.52 8.63 -7.09
N TYR A 37 -6.24 9.39 -6.03
CA TYR A 37 -6.31 8.88 -4.66
C TYR A 37 -7.73 8.50 -4.23
N ILE A 38 -8.75 9.12 -4.82
CA ILE A 38 -10.16 8.77 -4.56
C ILE A 38 -10.49 7.43 -5.22
N LYS A 39 -10.02 7.24 -6.47
CA LYS A 39 -10.22 6.00 -7.23
C LYS A 39 -9.41 4.82 -6.70
N THR A 40 -8.29 5.09 -6.04
CA THR A 40 -7.37 4.08 -5.54
C THR A 40 -7.00 4.41 -4.09
N PRO A 41 -7.87 4.08 -3.11
CA PRO A 41 -7.73 4.54 -1.73
C PRO A 41 -6.43 4.11 -1.04
N TRP A 42 -5.83 2.99 -1.45
CA TRP A 42 -4.57 2.46 -0.91
C TRP A 42 -3.32 3.13 -1.49
N LEU A 43 -3.46 3.97 -2.52
CA LEU A 43 -2.34 4.65 -3.19
C LEU A 43 -1.77 5.75 -2.29
N CYS A 44 -0.44 5.80 -2.20
CA CYS A 44 0.31 6.87 -1.56
C CYS A 44 1.15 7.64 -2.56
N GLY A 45 1.41 8.91 -2.26
CA GLY A 45 2.45 9.70 -2.91
C GLY A 45 3.58 10.03 -1.94
N CYS A 46 4.76 10.31 -2.49
CA CYS A 46 5.91 10.84 -1.76
C CYS A 46 6.44 12.06 -2.53
N GLU A 47 6.52 13.21 -1.86
CA GLU A 47 7.02 14.46 -2.46
C GLU A 47 8.52 14.38 -2.75
N ASP A 48 9.30 13.84 -1.81
CA ASP A 48 10.77 13.77 -1.91
C ASP A 48 11.23 12.95 -3.13
N SER A 49 10.62 11.79 -3.34
CA SER A 49 10.92 10.92 -4.49
C SER A 49 10.08 11.25 -5.73
N ASN A 50 9.05 12.09 -5.58
CA ASN A 50 8.04 12.40 -6.58
C ASN A 50 7.42 11.14 -7.23
N LYS A 51 7.11 10.12 -6.43
CA LYS A 51 6.64 8.80 -6.88
C LYS A 51 5.43 8.30 -6.11
N LEU A 52 4.76 7.30 -6.69
CA LEU A 52 3.59 6.63 -6.13
C LEU A 52 3.93 5.26 -5.54
N PHE A 53 3.24 4.88 -4.47
CA PHE A 53 3.49 3.65 -3.71
C PHE A 53 2.19 2.98 -3.24
N CYS A 54 2.30 1.73 -2.79
CA CYS A 54 1.19 0.97 -2.19
C CYS A 54 1.26 1.05 -0.66
N PHE A 55 0.25 1.64 -0.01
CA PHE A 55 0.27 1.81 1.45
C PHE A 55 0.37 0.49 2.22
N PRO A 56 -0.51 -0.51 2.00
CA PRO A 56 -0.41 -1.77 2.74
C PRO A 56 0.93 -2.46 2.50
N CYS A 57 1.44 -2.37 1.27
CA CYS A 57 2.74 -2.93 0.89
C CYS A 57 3.90 -2.21 1.58
N LEU A 58 3.85 -0.89 1.78
CA LEU A 58 4.86 -0.17 2.55
C LEU A 58 4.83 -0.56 4.03
N VAL A 59 3.63 -0.77 4.60
CA VAL A 59 3.47 -1.09 6.03
C VAL A 59 3.92 -2.52 6.35
N PHE A 60 3.65 -3.49 5.47
CA PHE A 60 3.87 -4.93 5.73
C PHE A 60 4.84 -5.62 4.76
N GLY A 61 5.16 -5.02 3.62
CA GLY A 61 6.07 -5.60 2.62
C GLY A 61 7.53 -5.60 3.05
N ALA A 62 7.95 -4.64 3.89
CA ALA A 62 9.31 -4.63 4.45
C ALA A 62 9.56 -5.80 5.44
N SER A 63 8.50 -6.37 6.03
CA SER A 63 8.60 -7.45 7.02
C SER A 63 8.87 -8.84 6.43
N THR A 64 8.88 -9.01 5.10
CA THR A 64 9.13 -10.32 4.47
C THR A 64 10.60 -10.55 4.08
N GLY A 65 11.52 -9.69 4.51
CA GLY A 65 12.95 -9.78 4.18
C GLY A 65 13.26 -9.37 2.74
N ALA A 66 14.50 -9.00 2.47
CA ALA A 66 15.00 -8.70 1.12
C ALA A 66 14.87 -9.97 0.24
N GLY A 67 13.75 -10.11 -0.47
CA GLY A 67 13.38 -11.33 -1.20
C GLY A 67 11.93 -11.80 -0.98
N GLY A 68 11.19 -11.13 -0.10
CA GLY A 68 9.82 -11.47 0.27
C GLY A 68 8.74 -11.07 -0.75
N GLY A 69 8.91 -11.45 -2.01
CA GLY A 69 7.88 -11.67 -3.03
C GLY A 69 6.96 -10.53 -3.50
N GLY A 70 6.78 -9.44 -2.75
CA GLY A 70 6.02 -8.27 -3.19
C GLY A 70 6.66 -7.59 -4.40
N GLU A 71 5.86 -6.97 -5.27
CA GLU A 71 6.40 -6.13 -6.34
C GLU A 71 7.17 -4.95 -5.72
N SER A 72 8.51 -5.05 -5.69
CA SER A 72 9.45 -4.03 -5.17
C SER A 72 9.18 -2.63 -5.73
N ILE A 73 8.56 -2.54 -6.91
CA ILE A 73 8.14 -1.28 -7.53
C ILE A 73 7.18 -0.47 -6.63
N TRP A 74 6.31 -1.12 -5.86
CA TRP A 74 5.33 -0.41 -5.01
C TRP A 74 5.83 -0.08 -3.60
N THR A 75 7.06 -0.46 -3.27
CA THR A 75 7.67 -0.24 -1.95
C THR A 75 8.99 0.51 -2.04
N ASP A 76 9.94 0.02 -2.84
CA ASP A 76 11.32 0.49 -2.82
C ASP A 76 11.58 1.50 -3.93
N THR A 77 11.15 1.18 -5.16
CA THR A 77 11.46 2.00 -6.34
C THR A 77 10.46 3.13 -6.54
N GLY A 78 9.17 2.87 -6.28
CA GLY A 78 8.06 3.76 -6.59
C GLY A 78 7.63 3.74 -8.06
N VAL A 79 6.40 4.16 -8.32
CA VAL A 79 5.81 4.28 -9.67
C VAL A 79 5.79 5.73 -10.11
N ASP A 80 6.43 6.01 -11.25
CA ASP A 80 6.42 7.29 -11.97
C ASP A 80 5.83 7.19 -13.39
N ASP A 81 5.64 5.97 -13.90
CA ASP A 81 5.05 5.70 -15.21
C ASP A 81 3.52 5.91 -15.23
N LEU A 82 3.12 7.17 -15.40
CA LEU A 82 1.73 7.61 -15.53
C LEU A 82 1.01 7.01 -16.75
N ALA A 83 1.72 6.70 -17.84
CA ALA A 83 1.13 6.17 -19.06
C ALA A 83 0.51 4.78 -18.83
N HIS A 84 1.12 3.97 -17.95
CA HIS A 84 0.64 2.63 -17.61
C HIS A 84 0.13 2.53 -16.16
N LEU A 85 -0.07 3.65 -15.47
CA LEU A 85 -0.48 3.67 -14.06
C LEU A 85 -1.77 2.87 -13.83
N SER A 86 -2.78 3.01 -14.68
CA SER A 86 -4.05 2.28 -14.54
C SER A 86 -3.86 0.76 -14.61
N ILE A 87 -3.01 0.29 -15.51
CA ILE A 87 -2.67 -1.14 -15.67
C ILE A 87 -1.89 -1.63 -14.45
N LYS A 88 -0.90 -0.85 -14.01
CA LYS A 88 -0.10 -1.16 -12.81
C LYS A 88 -0.98 -1.25 -11.57
N VAL A 89 -1.85 -0.26 -11.34
CA VAL A 89 -2.81 -0.23 -10.23
C VAL A 89 -3.71 -1.47 -10.24
N LYS A 90 -4.28 -1.80 -11.42
CA LYS A 90 -5.13 -2.99 -11.57
C LYS A 90 -4.37 -4.27 -11.23
N LYS A 91 -3.18 -4.47 -11.80
CA LYS A 91 -2.32 -5.64 -11.53
C LYS A 91 -1.97 -5.75 -10.04
N ASN A 92 -1.56 -4.65 -9.41
CA ASN A 92 -1.21 -4.64 -7.99
C ASN A 92 -2.41 -5.03 -7.13
N SER A 93 -3.59 -4.45 -7.39
CA SER A 93 -4.80 -4.76 -6.61
C SER A 93 -5.27 -6.22 -6.70
N GLN A 94 -4.84 -6.95 -7.74
CA GLN A 94 -5.12 -8.37 -7.94
C GLN A 94 -3.98 -9.28 -7.45
N SER A 95 -2.85 -8.72 -7.04
CA SER A 95 -1.71 -9.48 -6.56
C SER A 95 -2.01 -10.11 -5.19
N ARG A 96 -1.58 -11.37 -5.02
CA ARG A 96 -1.66 -12.08 -3.73
C ARG A 96 -1.03 -11.29 -2.57
N PHE A 97 0.03 -10.54 -2.86
CA PHE A 97 0.75 -9.77 -1.85
C PHE A 97 -0.05 -8.57 -1.38
N TYR A 98 -0.62 -7.80 -2.32
CA TYR A 98 -1.51 -6.70 -1.97
C TYR A 98 -2.69 -7.21 -1.13
N ILE A 99 -3.35 -8.29 -1.56
CA ILE A 99 -4.50 -8.86 -0.83
C ILE A 99 -4.10 -9.27 0.59
N LEU A 100 -2.96 -9.97 0.74
CA LEU A 100 -2.45 -10.37 2.05
C LEU A 100 -2.19 -9.16 2.97
N TRP A 101 -1.51 -8.13 2.45
CA TRP A 101 -1.17 -6.94 3.23
C TRP A 101 -2.38 -6.08 3.55
N GLU A 102 -3.36 -6.01 2.66
CA GLU A 102 -4.63 -5.35 2.91
C GLU A 102 -5.42 -6.06 4.03
N VAL A 103 -5.46 -7.41 4.02
CA VAL A 103 -6.08 -8.19 5.09
C VAL A 103 -5.35 -8.00 6.42
N GLN A 104 -4.01 -7.96 6.42
CA GLN A 104 -3.22 -7.69 7.63
C GLN A 104 -3.46 -6.27 8.15
N LEU A 105 -3.50 -5.27 7.27
CA LEU A 105 -3.81 -3.88 7.61
C LEU A 105 -5.23 -3.76 8.18
N ALA A 106 -6.21 -4.45 7.61
CA ALA A 106 -7.56 -4.49 8.15
C ALA A 106 -7.61 -5.16 9.54
N SER A 107 -6.77 -6.17 9.77
CA SER A 107 -6.78 -7.01 10.98
C SER A 107 -6.01 -6.44 12.16
N ILE A 108 -4.94 -5.68 11.93
CA ILE A 108 -4.12 -5.13 13.01
C ILE A 108 -4.96 -4.23 13.93
N GLY A 109 -4.85 -4.45 15.25
CA GLY A 109 -5.58 -3.71 16.28
C GLY A 109 -7.03 -4.12 16.48
N ARG A 110 -7.59 -5.10 15.75
CA ARG A 110 -8.97 -5.59 15.98
C ARG A 110 -9.08 -6.51 17.19
N HIS A 111 -8.01 -7.23 17.52
CA HIS A 111 -7.97 -8.13 18.67
C HIS A 111 -6.94 -7.65 19.66
N ASP A 112 -7.37 -7.51 20.90
CA ASP A 112 -6.48 -7.37 22.05
C ASP A 112 -5.95 -8.77 22.38
N ILE A 113 -4.71 -9.04 21.96
CA ILE A 113 -4.08 -10.35 22.12
C ILE A 113 -4.00 -10.73 23.61
N CYS A 114 -3.75 -9.76 24.49
CA CYS A 114 -3.72 -10.00 25.93
C CYS A 114 -5.08 -10.48 26.42
N LYS A 115 -6.18 -9.82 26.02
CA LYS A 115 -7.54 -10.27 26.38
C LYS A 115 -7.89 -11.63 25.78
N ALA A 116 -7.44 -11.92 24.57
CA ALA A 116 -7.69 -13.21 23.93
C ALA A 116 -6.98 -14.35 24.68
N LEU A 117 -5.71 -14.13 25.07
CA LEU A 117 -4.93 -15.07 25.86
C LEU A 117 -5.51 -15.24 27.27
N ASP A 118 -5.90 -14.16 27.95
CA ASP A 118 -6.55 -14.21 29.26
C ASP A 118 -7.86 -14.99 29.23
N SER A 119 -8.68 -14.79 28.19
CA SER A 119 -9.93 -15.53 28.00
C SER A 119 -9.68 -17.01 27.76
N ALA A 120 -8.69 -17.36 26.94
CA ALA A 120 -8.29 -18.75 26.69
C ALA A 120 -7.79 -19.43 27.96
N TYR A 121 -6.92 -18.76 28.73
CA TYR A 121 -6.41 -19.25 30.01
C TYR A 121 -7.53 -19.47 31.03
N ARG A 122 -8.45 -18.52 31.20
CA ARG A 122 -9.60 -18.68 32.11
C ARG A 122 -10.50 -19.85 31.71
N LYS A 123 -10.66 -20.11 30.41
CA LYS A 123 -11.42 -21.26 29.93
C LYS A 123 -10.70 -22.58 30.24
N SER A 124 -9.39 -22.66 30.06
CA SER A 124 -8.64 -23.90 30.35
C SER A 124 -8.65 -24.27 31.83
N VAL A 125 -8.65 -23.27 32.74
CA VAL A 125 -8.71 -23.51 34.19
C VAL A 125 -10.10 -23.97 34.66
N ARG A 126 -11.18 -23.60 33.95
CA ARG A 126 -12.56 -23.99 34.31
C ARG A 126 -12.98 -25.39 33.82
N VAL A 127 -12.16 -26.03 33.01
CA VAL A 127 -12.41 -27.37 32.44
C VAL A 127 -11.62 -28.45 33.21
N GLN A 128 -10.96 -28.08 34.31
CA GLN A 128 -10.43 -28.99 35.33
C GLN A 128 -11.39 -29.04 36.52
#